data_AF-A0A382FUS0-F1
#
_entry.id   AF-A0A382FUS0-F1
#
_cell.length_a   1.000
_cell.length_b   1.000
_cell.length_c   1.000
_cell.angle_alpha   90.00
_cell.angle_beta   90.00
_cell.angle_gamma   90.00
#
_symmetry.space_group_name_H-M   'P 1'
#
loop_
_entity.id
_entity.type
_entity.pdbx_description
1 polymer ?
#
loop_
_entity_poly.entity_id
_entity_poly.type
_entity_poly.pdbx_seq_one_letter_code
_entity_poly.pdbx_strand_id
1 'polypeptide(L)'
;PVCDFKSWPAGRGVGKGSLGTWKQCLAAYGFTEAEAVAYKGNPIDRLAPLAKAGIPILHVVGDADKVVPITENSDIIEQRYKALGGKIHVIHKPGVGHHPHSLKDPEPIVEFFLAHAPR
;
A
#
# COMPACT_ATOMS: atom_id res chain seq x y z
N PRO A 1 2.16 0.93 3.95
CA PRO A 1 0.71 1.17 3.71
C PRO A 1 0.02 -0.16 3.40
N VAL A 2 -1.25 -0.30 3.76
CA VAL A 2 -2.05 -1.47 3.37
C VAL A 2 -2.52 -1.25 1.93
N CYS A 3 -2.12 -2.14 1.04
CA CYS A 3 -2.43 -2.10 -0.39
C CYS A 3 -3.21 -3.34 -0.87
N ASP A 4 -3.34 -4.36 0.00
CA ASP A 4 -4.20 -5.51 -0.21
C ASP A 4 -4.86 -5.91 1.10
N PHE A 5 -6.20 -5.80 1.18
CA PHE A 5 -6.89 -6.19 2.41
C PHE A 5 -6.77 -7.69 2.74
N LYS A 6 -6.35 -8.51 1.76
CA LYS A 6 -6.07 -9.94 1.95
C LYS A 6 -4.79 -10.16 2.76
N SER A 7 -3.82 -9.23 2.68
CA SER A 7 -2.63 -9.19 3.54
C SER A 7 -3.04 -8.74 4.95
N TRP A 8 -3.51 -7.49 5.08
CA TRP A 8 -4.09 -6.96 6.32
C TRP A 8 -5.39 -6.22 5.99
N PRO A 9 -6.52 -6.48 6.66
CA PRO A 9 -6.62 -7.17 7.93
C PRO A 9 -6.86 -8.68 7.85
N ALA A 10 -7.07 -9.27 6.66
CA ALA A 10 -7.47 -10.69 6.58
C ALA A 10 -6.39 -11.66 7.11
N GLY A 11 -5.11 -11.28 7.10
CA GLY A 11 -4.02 -12.11 7.64
C GLY A 11 -3.77 -13.37 6.81
N ARG A 12 -4.01 -13.32 5.49
CA ARG A 12 -3.79 -14.47 4.59
C ARG A 12 -2.37 -14.55 4.02
N GLY A 13 -1.51 -13.62 4.42
CA GLY A 13 -0.07 -13.63 4.16
C GLY A 13 0.74 -14.05 5.40
N VAL A 14 1.95 -13.51 5.54
CA VAL A 14 2.83 -13.68 6.70
C VAL A 14 2.46 -12.77 7.87
N GLY A 15 1.70 -11.69 7.61
CA GLY A 15 1.18 -10.80 8.64
C GLY A 15 0.09 -11.46 9.48
N LYS A 16 0.03 -11.14 10.78
CA LYS A 16 -0.95 -11.74 11.72
C LYS A 16 -2.41 -11.40 11.41
N GLY A 17 -2.66 -10.36 10.62
CA GLY A 17 -4.00 -9.82 10.39
C GLY A 17 -4.68 -9.30 11.65
N SER A 18 -5.98 -9.10 11.57
CA SER A 18 -6.86 -8.69 12.68
C SER A 18 -8.26 -9.21 12.41
N LEU A 19 -8.70 -10.25 13.14
CA LEU A 19 -10.02 -10.86 12.94
C LEU A 19 -11.17 -9.86 13.11
N GLY A 20 -11.06 -8.96 14.10
CA GLY A 20 -12.07 -7.93 14.34
C GLY A 20 -12.15 -6.94 13.18
N THR A 21 -11.01 -6.43 12.72
CA THR A 21 -10.94 -5.51 11.57
C THR A 21 -11.31 -6.21 10.27
N TRP A 22 -11.04 -7.51 10.14
CA TRP A 22 -11.45 -8.31 8.99
C TRP A 22 -12.98 -8.39 8.88
N LYS A 23 -13.67 -8.68 9.98
CA LYS A 23 -15.15 -8.65 10.02
C LYS A 23 -15.70 -7.28 9.64
N GLN A 24 -15.10 -6.20 10.13
CA GLN A 24 -15.48 -4.84 9.78
C GLN A 24 -15.24 -4.54 8.30
N CYS A 25 -14.12 -5.00 7.74
CA CYS A 25 -13.80 -4.84 6.32
C CYS A 25 -14.82 -5.57 5.44
N LEU A 26 -15.16 -6.81 5.76
CA LEU A 26 -16.19 -7.57 5.04
C LEU A 26 -17.54 -6.85 5.07
N ALA A 27 -17.96 -6.39 6.25
CA ALA A 27 -19.21 -5.64 6.41
C ALA A 27 -19.21 -4.32 5.60
N ALA A 28 -18.11 -3.58 5.60
CA ALA A 28 -18.01 -2.31 4.88
C ALA A 28 -18.09 -2.48 3.35
N TYR A 29 -17.56 -3.57 2.82
CA TYR A 29 -17.66 -3.90 1.39
C TYR A 29 -18.94 -4.67 1.05
N GLY A 30 -19.71 -5.14 2.04
CA GLY A 30 -20.84 -6.04 1.83
C GLY A 30 -20.43 -7.42 1.30
N PHE A 31 -19.19 -7.84 1.58
CA PHE A 31 -18.64 -9.09 1.07
C PHE A 31 -18.79 -10.25 2.06
N THR A 32 -19.03 -11.44 1.50
CA THR A 32 -18.64 -12.70 2.12
C THR A 32 -17.11 -12.87 2.08
N GLU A 33 -16.59 -13.78 2.89
CA GLU A 33 -15.16 -14.06 2.88
C GLU A 33 -14.67 -14.58 1.51
N ALA A 34 -15.47 -15.42 0.84
CA ALA A 34 -15.13 -15.94 -0.49
C ALA A 34 -15.04 -14.81 -1.54
N GLU A 35 -16.00 -13.88 -1.54
CA GLU A 35 -16.00 -12.73 -2.44
C GLU A 35 -14.80 -11.82 -2.20
N ALA A 36 -14.47 -11.54 -0.93
CA ALA A 36 -13.35 -10.68 -0.59
C ALA A 36 -12.01 -11.31 -1.00
N VAL A 37 -11.85 -12.63 -0.85
CA VAL A 37 -10.64 -13.34 -1.32
C VAL A 37 -10.53 -13.32 -2.84
N ALA A 38 -11.65 -13.42 -3.55
CA ALA A 38 -11.70 -13.35 -5.01
C ALA A 38 -11.54 -11.91 -5.55
N TYR A 39 -11.75 -10.89 -4.72
CA TYR A 39 -11.74 -9.49 -5.12
C TYR A 39 -10.42 -9.03 -5.73
N LYS A 40 -10.52 -8.36 -6.88
CA LYS A 40 -9.42 -7.83 -7.70
C LYS A 40 -9.47 -6.31 -7.85
N GLY A 41 -9.99 -5.61 -6.84
CA GLY A 41 -10.06 -4.15 -6.84
C GLY A 41 -9.23 -3.49 -5.75
N ASN A 42 -8.26 -4.21 -5.17
CA ASN A 42 -7.34 -3.62 -4.20
C ASN A 42 -6.37 -2.65 -4.88
N PRO A 43 -5.69 -1.75 -4.13
CA PRO A 43 -4.65 -0.89 -4.69
C PRO A 43 -3.62 -1.63 -5.55
N ILE A 44 -3.20 -2.85 -5.15
CA ILE A 44 -2.29 -3.70 -5.94
C ILE A 44 -2.84 -4.14 -7.32
N ASP A 45 -4.16 -4.09 -7.50
CA ASP A 45 -4.86 -4.54 -8.71
C ASP A 45 -5.23 -3.38 -9.65
N ARG A 46 -5.29 -2.14 -9.14
CA ARG A 46 -5.83 -0.96 -9.87
C ARG A 46 -4.77 0.05 -10.33
N LEU A 47 -3.57 -0.43 -10.61
CA LEU A 47 -2.42 0.42 -10.96
C LEU A 47 -2.43 0.98 -12.39
N ALA A 48 -2.94 0.21 -13.36
CA ALA A 48 -2.85 0.58 -14.78
C ALA A 48 -3.52 1.92 -15.13
N PRO A 49 -4.71 2.26 -14.60
CA PRO A 49 -5.31 3.58 -14.83
C PRO A 49 -4.45 4.74 -14.31
N LEU A 50 -3.78 4.57 -13.16
CA LEU A 50 -2.91 5.60 -12.58
C LEU A 50 -1.67 5.81 -13.45
N ALA A 51 -1.06 4.73 -13.91
CA ALA A 51 0.10 4.78 -14.79
C ALA A 51 -0.24 5.46 -16.12
N LYS A 52 -1.39 5.11 -16.72
CA LYS A 52 -1.89 5.73 -17.95
C LYS A 52 -2.13 7.24 -17.79
N ALA A 53 -2.59 7.66 -16.61
CA ALA A 53 -2.79 9.08 -16.28
C ALA A 53 -1.50 9.79 -15.85
N GLY A 54 -0.36 9.10 -15.80
CA GLY A 54 0.93 9.69 -15.43
C GLY A 54 1.03 10.10 -13.96
N ILE A 55 0.23 9.51 -13.07
CA ILE A 55 0.16 9.90 -11.66
C ILE A 55 1.45 9.46 -10.94
N PRO A 56 2.22 10.37 -10.33
CA PRO A 56 3.36 9.99 -9.52
C PRO A 56 2.89 9.46 -8.15
N ILE A 57 3.51 8.40 -7.64
CA ILE A 57 3.19 7.80 -6.33
C ILE A 57 4.37 7.96 -5.36
N LEU A 58 4.08 8.32 -4.12
CA LEU A 58 5.03 8.30 -3.01
C LEU A 58 4.57 7.27 -1.96
N HIS A 59 5.47 6.36 -1.59
CA HIS A 59 5.30 5.47 -0.44
C HIS A 59 6.35 5.78 0.63
N VAL A 60 5.94 5.78 1.90
CA VAL A 60 6.85 5.78 3.06
C VAL A 60 6.60 4.49 3.83
N VAL A 61 7.64 3.69 4.04
CA VAL A 61 7.52 2.33 4.58
C VAL A 61 8.57 2.03 5.63
N GLY A 62 8.20 1.23 6.63
CA GLY A 62 9.16 0.61 7.54
C GLY A 62 9.53 -0.78 7.02
N ASP A 63 10.82 -1.05 6.83
CA ASP A 63 11.27 -2.31 6.22
C ASP A 63 11.10 -3.52 7.16
N ALA A 64 10.93 -3.27 8.45
CA ALA A 64 10.66 -4.30 9.46
C ALA A 64 9.17 -4.37 9.84
N ASP A 65 8.27 -3.85 9.01
CA ASP A 65 6.82 -3.90 9.26
C ASP A 65 6.29 -5.35 9.22
N LYS A 66 5.91 -5.87 10.40
CA LYS A 66 5.30 -7.20 10.58
C LYS A 66 3.77 -7.16 10.61
N VAL A 67 3.17 -5.97 10.67
CA VAL A 67 1.71 -5.78 10.66
C VAL A 67 1.21 -5.71 9.22
N VAL A 68 1.92 -4.97 8.38
CA VAL A 68 1.65 -4.77 6.96
C VAL A 68 2.93 -5.08 6.17
N PRO A 69 3.24 -6.37 5.94
CA PRO A 69 4.48 -6.78 5.27
C PRO A 69 4.65 -6.08 3.91
N ILE A 70 5.83 -5.49 3.68
CA ILE A 70 6.11 -4.74 2.44
C ILE A 70 6.07 -5.63 1.20
N THR A 71 6.48 -6.89 1.33
CA THR A 71 6.50 -7.91 0.28
C THR A 71 5.10 -8.28 -0.22
N GLU A 72 4.07 -8.00 0.56
CA GLU A 72 2.66 -8.24 0.22
C GLU A 72 1.93 -6.96 -0.23
N ASN A 73 2.60 -5.80 -0.13
CA ASN A 73 1.99 -4.50 -0.33
C ASN A 73 2.90 -3.59 -1.17
N SER A 74 3.85 -2.90 -0.54
CA SER A 74 4.61 -1.81 -1.18
C SER A 74 5.54 -2.31 -2.28
N ASP A 75 6.19 -3.45 -2.09
CA ASP A 75 7.10 -4.02 -3.10
C ASP A 75 6.33 -4.44 -4.35
N ILE A 76 5.11 -4.98 -4.17
CA ILE A 76 4.21 -5.34 -5.27
C ILE A 76 3.79 -4.09 -6.04
N ILE A 77 3.39 -3.03 -5.34
CA ILE A 77 3.03 -1.75 -5.96
C ILE A 77 4.23 -1.21 -6.74
N GLU A 78 5.40 -1.14 -6.13
CA GLU A 78 6.60 -0.58 -6.76
C GLU A 78 6.98 -1.35 -8.03
N GLN A 79 7.08 -2.68 -7.95
CA GLN A 79 7.44 -3.52 -9.08
C GLN A 79 6.42 -3.39 -10.22
N ARG A 80 5.12 -3.54 -9.91
CA ARG A 80 4.06 -3.50 -10.93
C ARG A 80 3.89 -2.12 -11.53
N TYR A 81 4.00 -1.06 -10.72
CA TYR A 81 3.83 0.30 -11.20
C TYR A 81 4.96 0.71 -12.14
N LYS A 82 6.21 0.36 -11.80
CA LYS A 82 7.37 0.54 -12.69
C LYS A 82 7.21 -0.23 -13.99
N ALA A 83 6.73 -1.48 -13.95
CA ALA A 83 6.49 -2.29 -15.15
C ALA A 83 5.42 -1.70 -16.08
N LEU A 84 4.49 -0.91 -15.54
CA LEU A 84 3.47 -0.17 -16.30
C LEU A 84 3.97 1.20 -16.81
N GLY A 85 5.24 1.55 -16.60
CA GLY A 85 5.80 2.87 -16.92
C GLY A 85 5.42 3.98 -15.93
N GLY A 86 4.79 3.63 -14.80
CA GLY A 86 4.44 4.56 -13.74
C GLY A 86 5.66 5.04 -12.94
N LYS A 87 5.59 6.26 -12.41
CA LYS A 87 6.64 6.84 -11.56
C LYS A 87 6.29 6.65 -10.08
N ILE A 88 7.14 5.96 -9.35
CA ILE A 88 6.99 5.74 -7.91
C ILE A 88 8.30 6.04 -7.19
N HIS A 89 8.20 6.75 -6.07
CA HIS A 89 9.26 6.96 -5.11
C HIS A 89 8.90 6.22 -3.82
N VAL A 90 9.80 5.38 -3.31
CA VAL A 90 9.62 4.66 -2.05
C VAL A 90 10.71 5.10 -1.07
N ILE A 91 10.28 5.66 0.06
CA ILE A 91 11.15 6.02 1.17
C ILE A 91 11.14 4.84 2.15
N HIS A 92 12.23 4.09 2.13
CA HIS A 92 12.49 2.97 3.03
C HIS A 92 13.05 3.46 4.37
N LYS A 93 12.51 2.95 5.48
CA LYS A 93 12.99 3.19 6.84
C LYS A 93 13.56 1.87 7.40
N PRO A 94 14.87 1.62 7.24
CA PRO A 94 15.50 0.38 7.67
C PRO A 94 15.29 0.10 9.16
N GLY A 95 14.90 -1.13 9.50
CA GLY A 95 14.68 -1.56 10.88
C GLY A 95 13.43 -0.99 11.56
N VAL A 96 12.67 -0.12 10.89
CA VAL A 96 11.43 0.46 11.44
C VAL A 96 10.24 -0.44 11.13
N GLY A 97 9.37 -0.65 12.13
CA GLY A 97 8.12 -1.39 11.97
C GLY A 97 6.99 -0.55 11.37
N HIS A 98 5.74 -0.93 11.65
CA HIS A 98 4.56 -0.20 11.17
C HIS A 98 4.48 1.24 11.69
N HIS A 99 4.83 1.42 12.96
CA HIS A 99 4.89 2.71 13.62
C HIS A 99 6.35 3.09 13.88
N PRO A 100 6.68 4.39 13.78
CA PRO A 100 5.82 5.51 13.40
C PRO A 100 5.47 5.53 11.90
N HIS A 101 4.28 6.03 11.55
CA HIS A 101 3.80 6.04 10.15
C HIS A 101 4.61 6.97 9.25
N SER A 102 4.87 8.20 9.70
CA SER A 102 5.54 9.23 8.89
C SER A 102 7.06 9.28 9.10
N LEU A 103 7.70 10.23 8.44
CA LEU A 103 9.05 10.71 8.73
C LEU A 103 9.00 11.74 9.86
N LYS A 104 10.09 11.84 10.64
CA LYS A 104 10.25 12.93 11.61
C LYS A 104 10.35 14.27 10.89
N ASP A 105 11.09 14.28 9.79
CA ASP A 105 11.23 15.42 8.90
C ASP A 105 10.26 15.26 7.71
N PRO A 106 9.26 16.15 7.55
CA PRO A 106 8.30 16.07 6.47
C PRO A 106 8.84 16.61 5.14
N GLU A 107 10.00 17.27 5.11
CA GLU A 107 10.53 17.95 3.91
C GLU A 107 10.54 17.05 2.65
N PRO A 108 11.04 15.79 2.68
CA PRO A 108 11.03 14.94 1.48
C PRO A 108 9.63 14.63 0.93
N ILE A 109 8.61 14.62 1.80
CA ILE A 109 7.22 14.42 1.39
C ILE A 109 6.71 15.70 0.71
N VAL A 110 6.99 16.87 1.31
CA VAL A 110 6.59 18.17 0.75
C VAL A 110 7.24 18.42 -0.60
N GLU A 111 8.55 18.18 -0.71
CA GLU A 111 9.31 18.33 -1.96
C GLU A 111 8.73 17.44 -3.07
N PHE A 112 8.38 16.19 -2.77
CA PHE A 112 7.75 15.30 -3.73
C PHE A 112 6.46 15.91 -4.32
N PHE A 113 5.59 16.47 -3.48
CA PHE A 113 4.35 17.09 -3.95
C PHE A 113 4.61 18.38 -4.72
N LEU A 114 5.51 19.24 -4.26
CA LEU A 114 5.86 20.48 -4.96
C LEU A 114 6.47 20.21 -6.33
N ALA A 115 7.28 19.16 -6.48
CA ALA A 115 7.89 18.75 -7.75
C ALA A 115 6.87 18.23 -8.77
N HIS A 116 5.68 17.81 -8.33
CA HIS A 116 4.62 17.24 -9.18
C HIS A 116 3.33 18.07 -9.18
N ALA A 117 3.32 19.23 -8.52
CA ALA A 117 2.20 20.16 -8.56
C ALA A 117 2.04 20.72 -9.99
N PRO A 118 0.79 20.92 -10.46
CA PRO A 118 0.57 21.67 -11.70
C PRO A 118 1.26 23.03 -11.62
N ARG A 119 1.95 23.42 -12.69
CA ARG A 119 2.43 24.79 -12.86
C ARG A 119 1.29 25.70 -13.30
#